data_AF-R0AZH7-F1
#
_entry.id   AF-R0AZH7-F1
#
_cell.length_a   1.000
_cell.length_b   1.000
_cell.length_c   1.000
_cell.angle_alpha   90.00
_cell.angle_beta   90.00
_cell.angle_gamma   90.00
#
_symmetry.space_group_name_H-M   'P 1'
#
loop_
_entity.id
_entity.type
_entity.pdbx_description
1 polymer ?
#
loop_
_entity_poly.entity_id
_entity_poly.type
_entity_poly.pdbx_seq_one_letter_code
_entity_poly.pdbx_strand_id
1 'polypeptide(L)' 'MKISKIDAFSAAAVAIDIGDLKTANSILKILSNSIDKDKKDNTFSAYIEIQKKDEKLFKNISNPEK' A
#
# COMPACT_ATOMS: atom_id res chain seq x y z
N MET A 1 4.61 3.47 -10.78
CA MET A 1 3.31 2.75 -10.86
C MET A 1 2.31 3.47 -9.95
N LYS A 2 1.00 3.31 -10.16
CA LYS A 2 -0.03 3.84 -9.28
C LYS A 2 -0.84 2.69 -8.71
N ILE A 3 -1.14 2.76 -7.42
CA ILE A 3 -2.03 1.82 -6.72
C ILE A 3 -3.07 2.64 -5.96
N SER A 4 -4.32 2.15 -5.86
CA SER A 4 -5.30 2.86 -5.04
C SER A 4 -4.96 2.72 -3.56
N LYS A 5 -5.37 3.70 -2.74
CA LYS A 5 -5.18 3.63 -1.28
C LYS A 5 -5.93 2.46 -0.65
N ILE A 6 -7.07 2.07 -1.24
CA ILE A 6 -7.86 0.93 -0.80
C ILE A 6 -7.15 -0.39 -1.11
N ASP A 7 -6.55 -0.51 -2.30
CA ASP A 7 -5.76 -1.69 -2.65
C ASP A 7 -4.52 -1.78 -1.76
N ALA A 8 -3.86 -0.65 -1.47
CA ALA A 8 -2.73 -0.60 -0.54
C ALA A 8 -3.12 -0.96 0.90
N PHE A 9 -4.33 -0.59 1.34
CA PHE A 9 -4.84 -1.01 2.65
C PHE A 9 -5.17 -2.52 2.67
N SER A 10 -5.88 -3.01 1.66
CA SER A 10 -6.21 -4.44 1.50
C SER A 10 -4.95 -5.29 1.45
N ALA A 11 -3.93 -4.78 0.76
CA ALA A 11 -2.61 -5.34 0.68
C ALA A 11 -1.92 -5.52 2.05
N ALA A 12 -1.96 -4.48 2.88
CA ALA A 12 -1.45 -4.56 4.23
C ALA A 12 -2.23 -5.57 5.08
N ALA A 13 -3.56 -5.62 4.94
CA ALA A 13 -4.41 -6.58 5.66
C ALA A 13 -4.04 -8.03 5.31
N VAL A 14 -3.91 -8.36 4.02
CA VAL A 14 -3.47 -9.69 3.58
C VAL A 14 -2.09 -10.04 4.16
N ALA A 15 -1.15 -9.11 4.16
CA ALA A 15 0.18 -9.34 4.73
C ALA A 15 0.13 -9.58 6.25
N ILE A 16 -0.79 -8.92 6.97
CA ILE A 16 -1.04 -9.17 8.40
C ILE A 16 -1.60 -10.57 8.61
N ASP A 17 -2.61 -10.97 7.82
CA ASP A 17 -3.29 -12.26 7.96
C ASP A 17 -2.35 -13.45 7.77
N ILE A 18 -1.37 -13.34 6.86
CA ILE A 18 -0.36 -14.38 6.63
C ILE A 18 0.87 -14.28 7.55
N GLY A 19 0.88 -13.33 8.50
CA GLY A 19 1.98 -13.12 9.44
C GLY A 19 3.22 -12.42 8.87
N ASP A 20 3.18 -11.90 7.64
CA ASP A 20 4.26 -11.09 7.06
C ASP A 20 4.18 -9.63 7.53
N LEU A 21 4.44 -9.44 8.82
CA LEU A 21 4.37 -8.14 9.49
C LEU A 21 5.39 -7.14 8.93
N LYS A 22 6.48 -7.61 8.32
CA LYS A 22 7.49 -6.74 7.71
C LYS A 22 6.95 -6.09 6.45
N THR A 23 6.30 -6.88 5.58
CA THR A 23 5.64 -6.38 4.39
C THR A 23 4.45 -5.49 4.75
N ALA A 24 3.63 -5.90 5.72
CA ALA A 24 2.50 -5.10 6.21
C ALA A 24 2.94 -3.70 6.68
N ASN A 25 3.94 -3.63 7.56
CA ASN A 25 4.47 -2.35 8.07
C ASN A 25 5.05 -1.48 6.96
N SER A 26 5.70 -2.09 5.97
CA SER A 26 6.25 -1.36 4.82
C SER A 26 5.14 -0.73 3.98
N ILE A 27 4.06 -1.47 3.72
CA ILE A 27 2.90 -1.00 2.96
C ILE A 27 2.17 0.10 3.74
N LEU A 28 1.91 -0.09 5.04
CA LEU A 28 1.25 0.91 5.88
C LEU A 28 2.04 2.21 5.96
N LYS A 29 3.38 2.14 6.00
CA LYS A 29 4.24 3.32 5.97
C LYS A 29 4.10 4.09 4.65
N ILE A 30 4.03 3.37 3.51
CA ILE A 30 3.79 3.98 2.20
C ILE A 30 2.43 4.68 2.15
N LEU A 31 1.37 4.00 2.65
CA LEU A 31 0.02 4.55 2.73
C LEU A 31 -0.04 5.80 3.61
N SER A 32 0.54 5.74 4.81
CA SER A 32 0.60 6.89 5.74
C SER A 32 1.29 8.07 5.09
N ASN A 33 2.47 7.87 4.49
CA ASN A 33 3.21 8.94 3.81
C ASN A 33 2.39 9.59 2.68
N SER A 34 1.59 8.81 1.95
CA SER A 34 0.71 9.36 0.91
C SER A 34 -0.42 10.21 1.49
N ILE A 35 -1.03 9.78 2.59
CA ILE A 35 -2.09 10.54 3.28
C ILE A 35 -1.52 11.83 3.88
N ASP A 36 -0.33 11.76 4.48
CA ASP A 36 0.35 12.92 5.05
C ASP A 36 0.73 13.94 3.99
N LYS A 37 1.16 13.47 2.81
CA LYS A 37 1.44 14.34 1.66
C LYS A 37 0.18 15.05 1.17
N ASP A 38 -0.91 14.31 0.96
CA ASP A 38 -2.21 14.87 0.57
C ASP A 38 -2.68 15.96 1.54
N LYS A 39 -2.57 15.68 2.84
CA LYS A 39 -2.91 16.63 3.90
C LYS A 39 -2.05 17.89 3.82
N LYS A 40 -0.75 17.75 3.57
CA LYS A 40 0.18 18.88 3.42
C LYS A 40 -0.14 19.71 2.17
N ASP A 41 -0.54 19.05 1.08
CA ASP A 41 -0.84 19.70 -0.20
C ASP A 41 -2.29 20.22 -0.25
N ASN A 42 -3.08 20.02 0.82
CA ASN A 42 -4.52 20.32 0.89
C ASN A 42 -5.32 19.69 -0.27
N THR A 43 -4.97 18.46 -0.61
CA THR A 43 -5.61 17.68 -1.67
C THR A 43 -6.11 16.34 -1.13
N PHE A 44 -6.98 15.67 -1.89
CA PHE A 44 -7.39 14.30 -1.61
C PHE A 44 -7.21 13.45 -2.86
N SER A 45 -6.17 12.63 -2.86
CA SER A 45 -5.87 11.69 -3.93
C SER A 45 -6.43 10.30 -3.61
N ALA A 46 -6.93 9.59 -4.61
CA ALA A 46 -7.33 8.19 -4.45
C ALA A 46 -6.15 7.21 -4.58
N TYR A 47 -5.00 7.70 -5.05
CA TYR A 47 -3.89 6.88 -5.53
C TYR A 47 -2.57 7.24 -4.85
N ILE A 48 -1.76 6.22 -4.65
CA ILE A 48 -0.37 6.34 -4.20
C ILE A 48 0.53 6.19 -5.42
N GLU A 49 1.48 7.11 -5.58
CA GLU A 49 2.59 6.93 -6.51
C GLU A 49 3.68 6.10 -5.83
N ILE A 50 3.89 4.88 -6.35
CA ILE A 50 4.88 3.93 -5.81
C ILE A 50 6.11 3.84 -6.72
N GLN A 51 7.28 3.78 -6.08
CA GLN A 51 8.55 3.60 -6.77
C GLN A 51 8.72 2.15 -7.24
N LYS A 52 9.50 1.95 -8.30
CA LYS A 52 9.74 0.62 -8.90
C LYS A 52 10.29 -0.41 -7.92
N LYS A 53 11.03 0.04 -6.89
CA LYS A 53 11.59 -0.81 -5.83
C LYS A 53 10.51 -1.39 -4.90
N ASP A 54 9.41 -0.65 -4.71
CA ASP A 54 8.32 -0.98 -3.79
C ASP A 54 7.24 -1.82 -4.48
N GLU A 55 7.32 -1.94 -5.81
CA GLU A 55 6.38 -2.69 -6.64
C GLU A 55 6.25 -4.16 -6.20
N LYS A 56 7.35 -4.76 -5.70
CA LYS A 56 7.36 -6.13 -5.19
C LYS A 56 6.47 -6.34 -3.97
N LEU A 57 6.26 -5.30 -3.16
CA LEU A 57 5.40 -5.37 -1.98
C LEU A 57 3.93 -5.62 -2.35
N PHE A 58 3.54 -5.24 -3.57
CA PHE A 58 2.15 -5.30 -4.03
C PHE A 58 1.88 -6.44 -5.03
N LYS A 59 2.90 -7.22 -5.42
CA LYS A 59 2.75 -8.27 -6.45
C LYS A 59 1.97 -9.51 -5.98
N ASN A 60 2.03 -9.85 -4.70
CA ASN A 60 1.46 -11.11 -4.18
C ASN A 60 -0.01 -11.00 -3.76
N ILE A 61 -0.64 -9.86 -4.01
CA ILE A 61 -1.95 -9.49 -3.45
C ILE A 61 -3.05 -9.73 -4.50
N SER A 62 -2.64 -10.06 -5.72
CA SER A 62 -3.51 -10.34 -6.87
C SER A 62 -4.06 -11.77 -6.89
N ASN A 63 -3.89 -12.58 -5.84
CA ASN A 63 -4.42 -13.94 -5.83
C ASN A 63 -5.00 -14.35 -4.46
N PRO A 64 -6.23 -13.92 -4.13
CA PRO A 64 -6.94 -14.37 -2.93
C PRO A 64 -7.54 -15.79 -3.05
N GLU A 65 -7.34 -16.51 -4.16
CA GLU A 65 -7.88 -17.87 -4.34
C GLU A 65 -6.79 -18.86 -4.76
N LYS A 66 -6.31 -19.63 -3.78
CA LYS A 66 -6.02 -21.07 -3.92
C LYS A 66 -6.26 -21.75 -2.58
#